data_AF-A0A6J8BUI1-F1
#
_entry.id   AF-A0A6J8BUI1-F1
#
_cell.length_a   1.000
_cell.length_b   1.000
_cell.length_c   1.000
_cell.angle_alpha   90.00
_cell.angle_beta   90.00
_cell.angle_gamma   90.00
#
_symmetry.space_group_name_H-M   'P 1'
#
loop_
_entity.id
_entity.type
_entity.pdbx_description
1 polymer ?
#
loop_
_entity_poly.entity_id
_entity_poly.type
_entity_poly.pdbx_seq_one_letter_code
_entity_poly.pdbx_strand_id
1 'polypeptide(L)'
;MVKFANFVMRDLVKKSSRNLRDSPFGISEQLPLEIQKRRKEKLPLLKELRSRDIKAYFVKDKIFMGGKENVKIGTRSDGGLAICCKTKLTDGISIDRELDCGIVIIKLKHELFNTANDIYIYFSYIPHEKSNFYNKCDVDFYDIIESVSLEYKEKGSFLVCGDLNSRIGESDDVLSNDNLNLAHKVFGRSLLMRQDESKVRPNNEWLVNNCAIARKDFHVARNFFLHHPSDVNRKSYVISQNNYNKMKRKAQFKYKRRKGIELCDLASTEPRKFWSSIKRKVNNKCKIDNETMMKHFESILGDSSQDVCEEVRNRIDNTVFDDINVTQLDSEDEVVASIKKMKSGKSSGNERFKSIKNDKIVKRLKKSSLKLSDSCDVLLIILNSIPFSYCYVAI
;
A
#
# COMPACT_ATOMS: atom_id res chain seq x y z
N MET A 1 -26.94 -31.65 -17.08
CA MET A 1 -25.95 -30.62 -16.66
C MET A 1 -25.95 -30.54 -15.14
N VAL A 2 -24.83 -30.86 -14.48
CA VAL A 2 -24.73 -30.86 -13.01
C VAL A 2 -24.05 -29.58 -12.55
N LYS A 3 -24.69 -28.84 -11.64
CA LYS A 3 -24.10 -27.65 -10.99
C LYS A 3 -23.53 -28.06 -9.63
N PHE A 4 -22.30 -27.62 -9.34
CA PHE A 4 -21.63 -27.89 -8.06
C PHE A 4 -21.65 -26.63 -7.20
N ALA A 5 -21.84 -26.80 -5.88
CA ALA A 5 -21.84 -25.69 -4.93
C ALA A 5 -20.46 -25.00 -4.82
N ASN A 6 -19.37 -25.75 -5.04
CA ASN A 6 -18.01 -25.20 -5.02
C ASN A 6 -17.06 -25.95 -5.98
N PHE A 7 -15.92 -25.32 -6.25
CA PHE A 7 -14.88 -25.86 -7.14
C PHE A 7 -14.28 -27.18 -6.64
N VAL A 8 -14.18 -27.37 -5.31
CA VAL A 8 -13.58 -28.56 -4.70
C VAL A 8 -14.41 -29.81 -4.98
N MET A 9 -15.74 -29.73 -4.81
CA MET A 9 -16.66 -30.83 -5.15
C MET A 9 -16.60 -31.19 -6.63
N ARG A 10 -16.53 -30.18 -7.50
CA ARG A 10 -16.38 -30.38 -8.95
C ARG A 10 -15.07 -31.10 -9.29
N ASP A 11 -13.96 -30.71 -8.67
CA ASP A 11 -12.65 -31.35 -8.90
C ASP A 11 -12.61 -32.79 -8.35
N LEU A 12 -13.28 -33.06 -7.23
CA LEU A 12 -13.45 -34.41 -6.69
C LEU A 12 -14.21 -35.32 -7.66
N VAL A 13 -15.36 -34.88 -8.19
CA VAL A 13 -16.12 -35.68 -9.18
C VAL A 13 -15.29 -35.92 -10.44
N LYS A 14 -14.53 -34.91 -10.90
CA LYS A 14 -13.63 -35.05 -12.04
C LYS A 14 -12.49 -36.03 -11.80
N LYS A 15 -11.99 -36.15 -10.57
CA LYS A 15 -10.98 -37.17 -10.23
C LYS A 15 -11.61 -38.56 -10.18
N SER A 16 -12.81 -38.69 -9.60
CA SER A 16 -13.55 -39.94 -9.53
C SER A 16 -14.03 -40.46 -10.88
N SER A 17 -14.15 -39.59 -11.89
CA SER A 17 -14.54 -40.01 -13.25
C SER A 17 -13.57 -41.00 -13.90
N ARG A 18 -12.34 -41.11 -13.38
CA ARG A 18 -11.38 -42.15 -13.82
C ARG A 18 -11.87 -43.57 -13.53
N ASN A 19 -12.72 -43.73 -12.52
CA ASN A 19 -13.31 -45.03 -12.17
C ASN A 19 -14.44 -45.44 -13.13
N LEU A 20 -14.85 -44.55 -14.03
CA LEU A 20 -15.91 -44.80 -15.02
C LEU A 20 -15.34 -45.31 -16.36
N ARG A 21 -14.05 -45.66 -16.43
CA ARG A 21 -13.35 -46.00 -17.68
C ARG A 21 -13.99 -47.17 -18.44
N ASP A 22 -14.53 -48.15 -17.72
CA ASP A 22 -15.18 -49.34 -18.30
C ASP A 22 -16.71 -49.18 -18.39
N SER A 23 -17.23 -48.02 -17.98
CA SER A 23 -18.64 -47.70 -18.09
C SER A 23 -18.93 -47.00 -19.43
N PRO A 24 -20.17 -47.05 -19.93
CA PRO A 24 -20.56 -46.28 -21.12
C PRO A 24 -20.66 -44.77 -20.86
N PHE A 25 -20.41 -44.31 -19.63
CA PHE A 25 -20.60 -42.91 -19.23
C PHE A 25 -19.27 -42.15 -19.13
N GLY A 26 -19.22 -40.96 -19.73
CA GLY A 26 -18.09 -40.04 -19.62
C GLY A 26 -18.48 -38.73 -18.94
N ILE A 27 -17.59 -38.20 -18.10
CA ILE A 27 -17.73 -36.86 -17.52
C ILE A 27 -16.70 -35.94 -18.18
N SER A 28 -17.18 -34.95 -18.94
CA SER A 28 -16.34 -33.91 -19.53
C SER A 28 -16.77 -32.52 -19.04
N GLU A 29 -15.80 -31.62 -18.89
CA GLU A 29 -16.04 -30.23 -18.55
C GLU A 29 -16.21 -29.44 -19.84
N GLN A 30 -17.41 -28.91 -20.08
CA GLN A 30 -17.64 -27.97 -21.18
C GLN A 30 -17.07 -26.61 -20.78
N LEU A 31 -16.05 -26.16 -21.50
CA LEU A 31 -15.49 -24.82 -21.37
C LEU A 31 -15.99 -23.95 -22.54
N PRO A 32 -16.20 -22.64 -22.34
CA PRO A 32 -16.42 -21.69 -23.43
C PRO A 32 -15.39 -21.83 -24.55
N LEU A 33 -15.81 -21.60 -25.78
CA LEU A 33 -15.03 -21.84 -27.00
C LEU A 33 -13.73 -21.00 -27.02
N GLU A 34 -13.78 -19.80 -26.46
CA GLU A 34 -12.67 -18.87 -26.29
C GLU A 34 -11.58 -19.46 -25.37
N ILE A 35 -11.99 -20.10 -24.27
CA ILE A 35 -11.08 -20.76 -23.33
C ILE A 35 -10.42 -21.98 -24.00
N GLN A 36 -11.17 -22.71 -24.83
CA GLN A 36 -10.62 -23.85 -25.57
C GLN A 36 -9.55 -23.40 -26.59
N LYS A 37 -9.80 -22.32 -27.34
CA LYS A 37 -8.83 -21.75 -28.29
C LYS A 37 -7.52 -21.34 -27.58
N ARG A 38 -7.60 -20.58 -26.49
CA ARG A 38 -6.42 -20.17 -25.70
C ARG A 38 -5.64 -21.34 -25.13
N ARG A 39 -6.31 -22.42 -24.73
CA ARG A 39 -5.62 -23.65 -24.27
C ARG A 39 -4.87 -24.35 -25.39
N LYS A 40 -5.43 -24.35 -26.60
CA LYS A 40 -4.80 -24.92 -27.79
C LYS A 40 -3.51 -24.16 -28.15
N GLU A 41 -3.55 -22.84 -28.08
CA GLU A 41 -2.38 -21.96 -28.28
C GLU A 41 -1.27 -22.22 -27.26
N LYS A 42 -1.62 -22.43 -25.98
CA LYS A 42 -0.64 -22.68 -24.89
C LYS A 42 -0.21 -24.15 -24.75
N LEU A 43 -0.79 -25.06 -25.54
CA LEU A 43 -0.51 -26.49 -25.44
C LEU A 43 0.96 -26.87 -25.75
N PRO A 44 1.63 -26.26 -26.74
CA PRO A 44 3.05 -26.51 -27.01
C PRO A 44 3.93 -26.18 -25.79
N LEU A 45 3.73 -25.01 -25.17
CA LEU A 45 4.44 -24.59 -23.96
C LEU A 45 4.22 -25.57 -22.80
N LEU A 46 2.99 -26.05 -22.61
CA LEU A 46 2.72 -27.06 -21.58
C LEU A 46 3.50 -28.37 -21.83
N LYS A 47 3.60 -28.81 -23.08
CA LYS A 47 4.34 -30.02 -23.47
C LYS A 47 5.84 -29.84 -23.24
N GLU A 48 6.39 -28.70 -23.63
CA GLU A 48 7.79 -28.33 -23.40
C GLU A 48 8.15 -28.30 -21.91
N LEU A 49 7.30 -27.71 -21.06
CA LEU A 49 7.53 -27.70 -19.61
C LEU A 49 7.54 -29.13 -19.04
N ARG A 50 6.66 -30.01 -19.53
CA ARG A 50 6.60 -31.41 -19.09
C ARG A 50 7.77 -32.24 -19.58
N SER A 51 8.31 -31.97 -20.78
CA SER A 51 9.50 -32.68 -21.27
C SER A 51 10.75 -32.34 -20.46
N ARG A 52 10.76 -31.17 -19.80
CA ARG A 52 11.78 -30.75 -18.81
C ARG A 52 11.52 -31.27 -17.39
N ASP A 53 10.61 -32.22 -17.21
CA ASP A 53 10.17 -32.75 -15.91
C ASP A 53 9.59 -31.69 -14.94
N ILE A 54 9.09 -30.56 -15.47
CA ILE A 54 8.43 -29.52 -14.67
C ILE A 54 6.96 -29.88 -14.51
N LYS A 55 6.51 -29.98 -13.25
CA LYS A 55 5.10 -30.29 -12.92
C LYS A 55 4.16 -29.15 -13.32
N ALA A 56 3.66 -29.20 -14.56
CA ALA A 56 2.80 -28.17 -15.14
C ALA A 56 1.37 -28.68 -15.49
N TYR A 57 0.36 -27.84 -15.24
CA TYR A 57 -1.05 -28.15 -15.54
C TYR A 57 -1.87 -26.90 -15.85
N PHE A 58 -2.97 -27.04 -16.59
CA PHE A 58 -3.90 -25.95 -16.84
C PHE A 58 -4.91 -25.78 -15.71
N VAL A 59 -5.20 -24.53 -15.35
CA VAL A 59 -6.41 -24.13 -14.61
C VAL A 59 -7.13 -23.09 -15.48
N LYS A 60 -8.32 -23.45 -16.01
CA LYS A 60 -8.99 -22.69 -17.07
C LYS A 60 -8.06 -22.53 -18.30
N ASP A 61 -7.71 -21.30 -18.68
CA ASP A 61 -6.83 -20.92 -19.79
C ASP A 61 -5.38 -20.55 -19.37
N LYS A 62 -5.02 -20.80 -18.11
CA LYS A 62 -3.72 -20.46 -17.52
C LYS A 62 -2.91 -21.72 -17.19
N ILE A 63 -1.61 -21.69 -17.46
CA ILE A 63 -0.68 -22.76 -17.07
C ILE A 63 -0.19 -22.48 -15.65
N PHE A 64 -0.13 -23.51 -14.81
CA PHE A 64 0.43 -23.48 -13.46
C PHE A 64 1.62 -24.42 -13.40
N MET A 65 2.73 -23.99 -12.80
CA MET A 65 3.94 -24.79 -12.54
C MET A 65 4.12 -24.95 -11.03
N GLY A 66 4.18 -26.19 -10.54
CA GLY A 66 4.42 -26.47 -9.12
C GLY A 66 3.39 -25.87 -8.15
N GLY A 67 2.15 -25.64 -8.60
CA GLY A 67 1.10 -25.04 -7.78
C GLY A 67 0.96 -23.52 -7.90
N LYS A 68 1.83 -22.84 -8.67
CA LYS A 68 1.78 -21.40 -8.91
C LYS A 68 1.45 -21.12 -10.37
N GLU A 69 0.71 -20.05 -10.64
CA GLU A 69 0.43 -19.63 -12.01
C GLU A 69 1.75 -19.33 -12.72
N ASN A 70 1.91 -19.77 -13.97
CA ASN A 70 3.00 -19.40 -14.86
C ASN A 70 2.79 -17.96 -15.38
N VAL A 71 2.54 -17.06 -14.43
CA VAL A 71 2.92 -15.66 -14.56
C VAL A 71 4.40 -15.67 -14.18
N LYS A 72 5.26 -14.89 -14.84
CA LYS A 72 6.58 -14.53 -14.31
C LYS A 72 6.35 -13.81 -12.97
N ILE A 73 6.08 -14.55 -11.90
CA ILE A 73 6.03 -14.02 -10.56
C ILE A 73 7.50 -13.84 -10.22
N GLY A 74 7.98 -12.60 -10.31
CA GLY A 74 9.26 -12.23 -9.75
C GLY A 74 9.36 -12.86 -8.36
N THR A 75 10.43 -13.60 -8.13
CA THR A 75 10.74 -14.12 -6.80
C THR A 75 10.83 -12.95 -5.80
N ARG A 76 10.69 -13.21 -4.50
CA ARG A 76 10.79 -12.14 -3.46
C ARG A 76 12.09 -11.32 -3.51
N SER A 77 13.08 -11.76 -4.28
CA SER A 77 14.36 -11.10 -4.54
C SER A 77 14.35 -10.16 -5.73
N ASP A 78 13.27 -10.11 -6.50
CA ASP A 78 13.16 -9.29 -7.70
C ASP A 78 12.49 -7.99 -7.24
N GLY A 79 13.21 -6.87 -7.32
CA GLY A 79 12.69 -5.55 -6.97
C GLY A 79 11.36 -5.25 -7.68
N GLY A 80 10.62 -4.27 -7.18
CA GLY A 80 9.33 -3.90 -7.75
C GLY A 80 9.22 -2.39 -7.92
N LEU A 81 8.73 -1.97 -9.09
CA LEU A 81 8.30 -0.62 -9.35
C LEU A 81 6.78 -0.57 -9.21
N ALA A 82 6.28 0.34 -8.40
CA ALA A 82 4.85 0.58 -8.23
C ALA A 82 4.53 2.02 -8.62
N ILE A 83 3.61 2.19 -9.56
CA ILE A 83 3.18 3.51 -10.04
C ILE A 83 1.71 3.67 -9.67
N CYS A 84 1.42 4.66 -8.84
CA CYS A 84 0.07 4.96 -8.40
C CYS A 84 -0.38 6.29 -9.00
N CYS A 85 -1.54 6.30 -9.66
CA CYS A 85 -2.17 7.52 -10.15
C CYS A 85 -3.50 7.76 -9.44
N LYS A 86 -3.96 9.01 -9.42
CA LYS A 86 -5.30 9.35 -8.94
C LYS A 86 -6.32 8.92 -10.01
N THR A 87 -7.44 8.32 -9.60
CA THR A 87 -8.50 7.87 -10.51
C THR A 87 -9.01 8.96 -11.45
N LYS A 88 -8.99 10.23 -11.03
CA LYS A 88 -9.38 11.36 -11.90
C LYS A 88 -8.42 11.65 -13.06
N LEU A 89 -7.21 11.08 -13.05
CA LEU A 89 -6.17 11.31 -14.06
C LEU A 89 -6.04 10.13 -15.03
N THR A 90 -6.82 9.06 -14.85
CA THR A 90 -6.69 7.81 -15.60
C THR A 90 -6.85 7.99 -17.09
N ASP A 91 -7.74 8.87 -17.52
CA ASP A 91 -8.09 9.03 -18.93
C ASP A 91 -6.98 9.70 -19.74
N GLY A 92 -6.11 10.46 -19.06
CA GLY A 92 -4.93 11.10 -19.65
C GLY A 92 -3.61 10.40 -19.33
N ILE A 93 -3.64 9.23 -18.69
CA ILE A 93 -2.45 8.45 -18.36
C ILE A 93 -2.54 7.10 -19.07
N SER A 94 -1.50 6.74 -19.81
CA SER A 94 -1.37 5.41 -20.42
C SER A 94 0.05 4.89 -20.31
N ILE A 95 0.20 3.57 -20.18
CA ILE A 95 1.52 2.93 -20.29
C ILE A 95 1.91 2.94 -21.76
N ASP A 96 3.04 3.55 -22.09
CA ASP A 96 3.54 3.61 -23.47
C ASP A 96 4.44 2.41 -23.76
N ARG A 97 5.35 2.08 -22.84
CA ARG A 97 6.27 0.94 -22.96
C ARG A 97 6.69 0.41 -21.59
N GLU A 98 6.84 -0.91 -21.50
CA GLU A 98 7.49 -1.59 -20.38
C GLU A 98 8.77 -2.25 -20.88
N LEU A 99 9.89 -2.03 -20.19
CA LEU A 99 11.17 -2.64 -20.50
C LEU A 99 11.50 -3.72 -19.46
N ASP A 100 12.14 -4.80 -19.91
CA ASP A 100 12.49 -5.96 -19.06
C ASP A 100 13.51 -5.64 -17.94
N CYS A 101 14.05 -4.42 -17.89
CA CYS A 101 15.05 -3.94 -16.94
C CYS A 101 14.48 -3.12 -15.77
N GLY A 102 13.16 -3.14 -15.54
CA GLY A 102 12.54 -2.39 -14.43
C GLY A 102 12.32 -0.91 -14.75
N ILE A 103 12.20 -0.59 -16.04
CA ILE A 103 11.87 0.74 -16.55
C ILE A 103 10.46 0.70 -17.14
N VAL A 104 9.61 1.62 -16.72
CA VAL A 104 8.25 1.78 -17.25
C VAL A 104 8.08 3.21 -17.74
N ILE A 105 7.62 3.35 -18.98
CA ILE A 105 7.37 4.65 -19.61
C ILE A 105 5.87 4.90 -19.61
N ILE A 106 5.47 5.98 -18.96
CA ILE A 106 4.10 6.46 -18.92
C ILE A 106 3.96 7.67 -19.83
N LYS A 107 2.94 7.63 -20.68
CA LYS A 107 2.50 8.77 -21.48
C LYS A 107 1.39 9.54 -20.76
N LEU A 108 1.60 10.84 -20.61
CA LEU A 108 0.62 11.82 -20.19
C LEU A 108 0.09 12.56 -21.43
N LYS A 109 -1.20 12.46 -21.71
CA LYS A 109 -1.83 13.10 -22.86
C LYS A 109 -1.88 14.62 -22.68
N HIS A 110 -1.37 15.35 -23.65
CA HIS A 110 -1.28 16.80 -23.62
C HIS A 110 -2.64 17.49 -23.41
N GLU A 111 -3.72 16.92 -23.96
CA GLU A 111 -5.09 17.40 -23.83
C GLU A 111 -5.54 17.51 -22.35
N LEU A 112 -5.18 16.54 -21.51
CA LEU A 112 -5.59 16.53 -20.10
C LEU A 112 -4.76 17.51 -19.26
N PHE A 113 -3.50 17.71 -19.63
CA PHE A 113 -2.54 18.52 -18.85
C PHE A 113 -2.33 19.93 -19.42
N ASN A 114 -3.04 20.29 -20.50
CA ASN A 114 -2.95 21.57 -21.19
C ASN A 114 -1.50 21.90 -21.61
N THR A 115 -0.80 20.92 -22.19
CA THR A 115 0.57 21.09 -22.70
C THR A 115 0.58 21.12 -24.22
N ALA A 116 1.64 21.66 -24.82
CA ALA A 116 1.77 21.71 -26.28
C ALA A 116 1.98 20.33 -26.91
N ASN A 117 2.70 19.45 -26.20
CA ASN A 117 3.02 18.09 -26.62
C ASN A 117 2.75 17.12 -25.48
N ASP A 118 2.65 15.82 -25.81
CA ASP A 118 2.53 14.76 -24.81
C ASP A 118 3.79 14.72 -23.91
N ILE A 119 3.62 14.34 -22.64
CA ILE A 119 4.74 14.19 -21.70
C ILE A 119 4.98 12.71 -21.43
N TYR A 120 6.25 12.29 -21.48
CA TYR A 120 6.66 10.92 -21.22
C TYR A 120 7.47 10.82 -19.92
N ILE A 121 6.97 10.08 -18.93
CA ILE A 121 7.64 9.89 -17.65
C ILE A 121 8.23 8.49 -17.57
N TYR A 122 9.54 8.43 -17.34
CA TYR A 122 10.31 7.21 -17.24
C TYR A 122 10.47 6.93 -15.76
N PHE A 123 9.79 5.89 -15.30
CA PHE A 123 9.97 5.38 -13.95
C PHE A 123 11.02 4.28 -14.00
N SER A 124 12.18 4.54 -13.40
CA SER A 124 13.30 3.60 -13.37
C SER A 124 13.67 3.24 -11.94
N TYR A 125 13.92 1.96 -11.71
CA TYR A 125 14.62 1.48 -10.53
C TYR A 125 15.89 0.77 -11.00
N ILE A 126 17.01 1.50 -10.99
CA ILE A 126 18.31 0.91 -11.30
C ILE A 126 18.79 0.20 -10.03
N PRO A 127 19.03 -1.11 -10.07
CA PRO A 127 19.48 -1.85 -8.90
C PRO A 127 20.88 -1.38 -8.47
N HIS A 128 21.17 -1.30 -7.17
CA HIS A 128 22.52 -1.00 -6.72
C HIS A 128 23.55 -2.02 -7.25
N GLU A 129 24.78 -1.55 -7.48
CA GLU A 129 25.89 -2.33 -8.07
C GLU A 129 26.19 -3.66 -7.33
N LYS A 130 25.97 -3.69 -6.01
CA LYS A 130 26.23 -4.87 -5.16
C LYS A 130 25.05 -5.85 -5.12
N SER A 131 23.97 -5.56 -5.84
CA SER A 131 22.81 -6.46 -5.86
C SER A 131 23.08 -7.67 -6.72
N ASN A 132 22.53 -8.82 -6.30
CA ASN A 132 22.55 -10.03 -7.12
C ASN A 132 21.78 -9.86 -8.44
N PHE A 133 20.91 -8.86 -8.55
CA PHE A 133 20.14 -8.59 -9.76
C PHE A 133 20.98 -7.80 -10.77
N TYR A 134 21.68 -6.76 -10.32
CA TYR A 134 22.65 -6.00 -11.14
C TYR A 134 23.66 -6.96 -11.80
N ASN A 135 24.27 -7.85 -11.02
CA ASN A 135 25.24 -8.83 -11.55
C ASN A 135 24.67 -9.89 -12.51
N LYS A 136 23.35 -10.04 -12.59
CA LYS A 136 22.70 -10.97 -13.52
C LYS A 136 22.24 -10.29 -14.82
N CYS A 137 22.13 -8.96 -14.79
CA CYS A 137 21.72 -8.16 -15.91
C CYS A 137 22.97 -7.78 -16.70
N ASP A 138 23.18 -8.43 -17.85
CA ASP A 138 24.22 -8.06 -18.81
C ASP A 138 23.74 -6.91 -19.72
N VAL A 139 23.30 -5.82 -19.08
CA VAL A 139 22.81 -4.61 -19.76
C VAL A 139 23.28 -3.38 -19.01
N ASP A 140 23.70 -2.36 -19.74
CA ASP A 140 23.91 -1.04 -19.18
C ASP A 140 22.56 -0.30 -19.08
N PHE A 141 22.10 -0.06 -17.85
CA PHE A 141 20.82 0.60 -17.61
C PHE A 141 20.83 2.07 -18.08
N TYR A 142 21.99 2.73 -18.08
CA TYR A 142 22.12 4.12 -18.50
C TYR A 142 22.10 4.23 -20.02
N ASP A 143 22.75 3.31 -20.74
CA ASP A 143 22.67 3.24 -22.20
C ASP A 143 21.22 3.02 -22.66
N ILE A 144 20.46 2.18 -21.95
CA ILE A 144 19.03 1.98 -22.22
C ILE A 144 18.26 3.27 -21.99
N ILE A 145 18.47 3.96 -20.86
CA ILE A 145 17.78 5.24 -20.58
C ILE A 145 18.14 6.28 -21.64
N GLU A 146 19.41 6.40 -22.03
CA GLU A 146 19.86 7.35 -23.05
C GLU A 146 19.26 7.05 -24.42
N SER A 147 19.35 5.79 -24.87
CA SER A 147 18.78 5.33 -26.15
C SER A 147 17.29 5.62 -26.23
N VAL A 148 16.55 5.31 -25.17
CA VAL A 148 15.11 5.57 -25.11
C VAL A 148 14.84 7.07 -24.96
N SER A 149 15.69 7.84 -24.28
CA SER A 149 15.54 9.31 -24.20
C SER A 149 15.69 9.96 -25.58
N LEU A 150 16.63 9.48 -26.41
CA LEU A 150 16.79 9.93 -27.79
C LEU A 150 15.56 9.60 -28.65
N GLU A 151 14.98 8.41 -28.49
CA GLU A 151 13.77 8.01 -29.23
C GLU A 151 12.56 8.93 -28.93
N TYR A 152 12.38 9.36 -27.67
CA TYR A 152 11.20 10.16 -27.29
C TYR A 152 11.42 11.65 -27.38
N LYS A 153 12.66 12.11 -27.58
CA LYS A 153 12.98 13.51 -27.85
C LYS A 153 12.18 14.08 -29.04
N GLU A 154 11.89 13.24 -30.03
CA GLU A 154 11.09 13.63 -31.21
C GLU A 154 9.57 13.54 -30.97
N LYS A 155 9.12 12.79 -29.96
CA LYS A 155 7.69 12.55 -29.69
C LYS A 155 7.07 13.59 -28.75
N GLY A 156 7.87 14.22 -27.88
CA GLY A 156 7.37 15.17 -26.90
C GLY A 156 8.39 15.51 -25.83
N SER A 157 7.90 16.07 -24.71
CA SER A 157 8.75 16.30 -23.54
C SER A 157 8.88 15.02 -22.74
N PHE A 158 10.03 14.78 -22.12
CA PHE A 158 10.21 13.62 -21.26
C PHE A 158 10.86 13.97 -19.92
N LEU A 159 10.61 13.12 -18.93
CA LEU A 159 11.13 13.21 -17.56
C LEU A 159 11.62 11.85 -17.11
N VAL A 160 12.85 11.77 -16.61
CA VAL A 160 13.36 10.56 -15.97
C VAL A 160 13.26 10.70 -14.46
N CYS A 161 12.64 9.72 -13.79
CA CYS A 161 12.45 9.72 -12.34
C CYS A 161 12.51 8.30 -11.75
N GLY A 162 12.74 8.24 -10.44
CA GLY A 162 12.88 6.99 -9.70
C GLY A 162 14.21 6.91 -8.96
N ASP A 163 14.58 5.70 -8.53
CA ASP A 163 15.84 5.45 -7.85
C ASP A 163 16.87 4.95 -8.88
N LEU A 164 17.71 5.86 -9.34
CA LEU A 164 18.77 5.55 -10.31
C LEU A 164 19.99 4.90 -9.65
N ASN A 165 20.06 4.85 -8.31
CA ASN A 165 21.24 4.40 -7.57
C ASN A 165 22.58 4.98 -8.11
N SER A 166 22.53 6.15 -8.74
CA SER A 166 23.68 6.90 -9.24
C SER A 166 24.04 8.01 -8.26
N ARG A 167 25.33 8.14 -7.95
CA ARG A 167 25.86 9.33 -7.27
C ARG A 167 26.35 10.30 -8.33
N ILE A 168 25.78 11.49 -8.36
CA ILE A 168 26.14 12.56 -9.32
C ILE A 168 27.04 13.62 -8.66
N GLY A 169 27.21 13.57 -7.33
CA GLY A 169 28.06 14.49 -6.57
C GLY A 169 29.31 13.82 -6.02
N GLU A 170 30.41 14.58 -5.98
CA GLU A 170 31.65 14.22 -5.27
C GLU A 170 31.56 14.46 -3.76
N SER A 171 30.64 15.33 -3.34
CA SER A 171 30.41 15.62 -1.93
C SER A 171 29.73 14.43 -1.27
N ASP A 172 30.29 13.99 -0.15
CA ASP A 172 29.62 13.03 0.71
C ASP A 172 28.26 13.59 1.12
N ASP A 173 27.24 12.73 1.06
CA ASP A 173 25.86 13.02 1.47
C ASP A 173 25.74 13.06 3.01
N VAL A 174 26.68 13.78 3.63
CA VAL A 174 26.71 14.05 5.06
C VAL A 174 26.09 15.42 5.22
N LEU A 175 24.83 15.45 5.67
CA LEU A 175 24.23 16.69 6.12
C LEU A 175 25.14 17.22 7.25
N SER A 176 25.73 18.39 7.07
CA SER A 176 26.64 19.01 8.05
C SER A 176 25.98 19.25 9.42
N ASN A 177 24.65 19.13 9.49
CA ASN A 177 23.84 19.18 10.71
C ASN A 177 23.29 17.82 11.18
N ASP A 178 23.77 16.69 10.64
CA ASP A 178 23.64 15.37 11.28
C ASP A 178 24.56 15.28 12.50
N ASN A 179 24.39 16.25 13.40
CA ASN A 179 24.83 16.17 14.76
C ASN A 179 24.01 15.03 15.37
N LEU A 180 24.52 13.80 15.26
CA LEU A 180 23.99 12.61 15.94
C LEU A 180 23.68 12.90 17.42
N ASN A 181 24.38 13.87 18.01
CA ASN A 181 24.13 14.44 19.32
C ASN A 181 22.77 15.15 19.46
N LEU A 182 22.29 15.89 18.46
CA LEU A 182 20.99 16.56 18.49
C LEU A 182 19.84 15.54 18.36
N ALA A 183 19.98 14.55 17.48
CA ALA A 183 19.05 13.42 17.44
C ALA A 183 19.05 12.65 18.77
N HIS A 184 20.23 12.42 19.37
CA HIS A 184 20.35 11.86 20.72
C HIS A 184 19.72 12.73 21.82
N LYS A 185 19.75 14.07 21.66
CA LYS A 185 19.21 15.04 22.61
C LYS A 185 17.69 15.20 22.48
N VAL A 186 17.16 15.14 21.25
CA VAL A 186 15.74 15.28 20.93
C VAL A 186 14.98 13.96 21.12
N PHE A 187 15.54 12.85 20.66
CA PHE A 187 14.91 11.54 20.78
C PHE A 187 15.32 10.79 22.06
N GLY A 188 16.31 11.33 22.80
CA GLY A 188 16.79 10.80 24.06
C GLY A 188 17.50 9.45 23.90
N ARG A 189 18.46 9.16 24.78
CA ARG A 189 18.75 7.75 25.08
C ARG A 189 17.42 7.11 25.49
N SER A 190 16.95 6.11 24.77
CA SER A 190 15.80 5.28 25.18
C SER A 190 16.09 4.45 26.46
N LEU A 191 17.10 4.85 27.23
CA LEU A 191 17.46 4.49 28.60
C LEU A 191 16.93 5.54 29.60
N LEU A 192 15.70 6.03 29.40
CA LEU A 192 14.98 6.61 30.53
C LEU A 192 14.78 5.50 31.56
N MET A 193 15.48 5.68 32.68
CA MET A 193 15.32 5.03 33.97
C MET A 193 13.90 4.48 34.16
N ARG A 194 13.81 3.15 34.26
CA ARG A 194 12.62 2.43 34.73
C ARG A 194 12.41 2.71 36.22
N GLN A 195 11.99 3.93 36.56
CA GLN A 195 11.42 4.23 37.87
C GLN A 195 9.89 4.38 37.82
N ASP A 196 9.28 4.36 36.64
CA ASP A 196 7.84 4.16 36.50
C ASP A 196 7.49 2.74 36.95
N GLU A 197 6.64 2.65 37.98
CA GLU A 197 5.83 1.50 38.37
C GLU A 197 5.60 0.60 37.15
N SER A 198 6.11 -0.64 37.21
CA SER A 198 6.23 -1.53 36.08
C SER A 198 4.97 -1.52 35.23
N LYS A 199 4.96 -0.75 34.12
CA LYS A 199 3.88 -0.78 33.14
C LYS A 199 3.73 -2.25 32.78
N VAL A 200 2.66 -2.85 33.29
CA VAL A 200 2.35 -4.27 33.08
C VAL A 200 2.38 -4.43 31.58
N ARG A 201 3.42 -5.08 31.07
CA ARG A 201 3.57 -5.26 29.63
C ARG A 201 2.27 -5.88 29.17
N PRO A 202 1.60 -5.33 28.14
CA PRO A 202 0.33 -5.86 27.68
C PRO A 202 0.50 -7.37 27.55
N ASN A 203 -0.26 -8.10 28.37
CA ASN A 203 -0.09 -9.54 28.50
C ASN A 203 -0.40 -10.11 27.12
N ASN A 204 0.65 -10.45 26.37
CA ASN A 204 0.48 -11.01 25.05
C ASN A 204 -0.10 -12.40 25.27
N GLU A 205 -1.43 -12.54 25.21
CA GLU A 205 -2.14 -13.78 25.51
C GLU A 205 -1.64 -14.98 24.70
N TRP A 206 -0.99 -14.74 23.56
CA TRP A 206 -0.38 -15.77 22.74
C TRP A 206 0.99 -16.22 23.22
N LEU A 207 1.67 -15.49 24.10
CA LEU A 207 3.01 -15.78 24.60
C LEU A 207 2.96 -16.83 25.72
N VAL A 208 2.82 -18.09 25.33
CA VAL A 208 2.84 -19.25 26.24
C VAL A 208 4.24 -19.43 26.86
N ASN A 209 4.33 -20.10 28.02
CA ASN A 209 5.57 -20.38 28.76
C ASN A 209 6.72 -20.89 27.85
N ASN A 210 6.43 -21.83 26.94
CA ASN A 210 7.45 -22.36 26.01
C ASN A 210 8.02 -21.31 25.06
N CYS A 211 7.23 -20.30 24.67
CA CYS A 211 7.72 -19.19 23.84
C CYS A 211 8.55 -18.21 24.66
N ALA A 212 8.25 -18.04 25.96
CA ALA A 212 9.06 -17.25 26.88
C ALA A 212 10.42 -17.90 27.14
N ILE A 213 10.46 -19.21 27.35
CA ILE A 213 11.70 -20.00 27.50
C ILE A 213 12.56 -19.87 26.24
N ALA A 214 12.00 -20.18 25.06
CA ALA A 214 12.75 -20.07 23.81
C ALA A 214 13.26 -18.64 23.52
N ARG A 215 12.52 -17.61 23.96
CA ARG A 215 12.96 -16.22 23.87
C ARG A 215 14.14 -15.93 24.81
N LYS A 216 14.12 -16.47 26.02
CA LYS A 216 15.21 -16.35 26.99
C LYS A 216 16.48 -16.99 26.42
N ASP A 217 16.39 -18.21 25.90
CA ASP A 217 17.52 -18.94 25.31
C ASP A 217 18.12 -18.18 24.12
N PHE A 218 17.26 -17.65 23.23
CA PHE A 218 17.68 -16.78 22.14
C PHE A 218 18.46 -15.56 22.62
N HIS A 219 17.98 -14.86 23.65
CA HIS A 219 18.67 -13.70 24.19
C HIS A 219 20.02 -14.05 24.84
N VAL A 220 20.08 -15.18 25.56
CA VAL A 220 21.33 -15.69 26.14
C VAL A 220 22.34 -15.99 25.03
N ALA A 221 21.95 -16.74 24.00
CA ALA A 221 22.85 -17.09 22.90
C ALA A 221 23.29 -15.86 22.08
N ARG A 222 22.38 -14.90 21.84
CA ARG A 222 22.68 -13.64 21.18
C ARG A 222 23.72 -12.84 21.95
N ASN A 223 23.50 -12.63 23.24
CA ASN A 223 24.42 -11.85 24.07
C ASN A 223 25.78 -12.54 24.16
N PHE A 224 25.80 -13.87 24.30
CA PHE A 224 27.05 -14.63 24.32
C PHE A 224 27.84 -14.48 23.02
N PHE A 225 27.18 -14.57 21.86
CA PHE A 225 27.81 -14.34 20.55
C PHE A 225 28.33 -12.90 20.39
N LEU A 226 27.58 -11.90 20.86
CA LEU A 226 28.01 -10.49 20.79
C LEU A 226 29.28 -10.21 21.61
N HIS A 227 29.45 -10.90 22.75
CA HIS A 227 30.66 -10.76 23.57
C HIS A 227 31.81 -11.65 23.10
N HIS A 228 31.52 -12.79 22.48
CA HIS A 228 32.52 -13.78 22.06
C HIS A 228 32.22 -14.27 20.62
N PRO A 229 32.60 -13.50 19.60
CA PRO A 229 32.32 -13.86 18.21
C PRO A 229 33.17 -15.07 17.79
N SER A 230 32.53 -16.21 17.61
CA SER A 230 33.12 -17.43 17.07
C SER A 230 32.10 -18.18 16.22
N ASP A 231 32.56 -19.06 15.32
CA ASP A 231 31.64 -19.86 14.48
C ASP A 231 30.76 -20.80 15.30
N VAL A 232 31.28 -21.34 16.40
CA VAL A 232 30.52 -22.17 17.33
C VAL A 232 29.40 -21.35 17.98
N ASN A 233 29.71 -20.13 18.44
CA ASN A 233 28.74 -19.24 19.07
C ASN A 233 27.71 -18.71 18.06
N ARG A 234 28.14 -18.44 16.81
CA ARG A 234 27.25 -18.08 15.71
C ARG A 234 26.25 -19.19 15.41
N LYS A 235 26.70 -20.45 15.34
CA LYS A 235 25.81 -21.61 15.14
C LYS A 235 24.78 -21.72 16.28
N SER A 236 25.21 -21.58 17.53
CA SER A 236 24.32 -21.60 18.71
C SER A 236 23.27 -20.48 18.67
N TYR A 237 23.69 -19.26 18.31
CA TYR A 237 22.80 -18.12 18.09
C TYR A 237 21.75 -18.39 16.99
N VAL A 238 22.17 -18.91 15.84
CA VAL A 238 21.26 -19.23 14.73
C VAL A 238 20.26 -20.33 15.12
N ILE A 239 20.70 -21.38 15.81
CA ILE A 239 19.84 -22.48 16.27
C ILE A 239 18.77 -21.95 17.24
N SER A 240 19.16 -21.17 18.25
CA SER A 240 18.24 -20.59 19.23
C SER A 240 17.28 -19.58 18.60
N GLN A 241 17.73 -18.77 17.63
CA GLN A 241 16.88 -17.87 16.85
C GLN A 241 15.81 -18.64 16.05
N ASN A 242 16.21 -19.70 15.36
CA ASN A 242 15.29 -20.54 14.59
C ASN A 242 14.26 -21.22 15.50
N ASN A 243 14.69 -21.72 16.66
CA ASN A 243 13.80 -22.32 17.64
C ASN A 243 12.78 -21.31 18.18
N TYR A 244 13.22 -20.12 18.58
CA TYR A 244 12.33 -19.04 19.03
C TYR A 244 11.33 -18.65 17.95
N ASN A 245 11.76 -18.46 16.70
CA ASN A 245 10.87 -18.14 15.58
C ASN A 245 9.85 -19.26 15.29
N LYS A 246 10.24 -20.52 15.44
CA LYS A 246 9.34 -21.68 15.31
C LYS A 246 8.29 -21.68 16.42
N MET A 247 8.70 -21.49 17.67
CA MET A 247 7.79 -21.42 18.83
C MET A 247 6.84 -20.23 18.74
N LYS A 248 7.34 -19.05 18.36
CA LYS A 248 6.55 -17.84 18.13
C LYS A 248 5.45 -18.07 17.09
N ARG A 249 5.79 -18.64 15.93
CA ARG A 249 4.80 -18.96 14.88
C ARG A 249 3.75 -19.96 15.35
N LYS A 250 4.15 -21.03 16.04
CA LYS A 250 3.22 -22.03 16.60
C LYS A 250 2.26 -21.40 17.62
N ALA A 251 2.78 -20.58 18.52
CA ALA A 251 2.00 -19.92 19.55
C ALA A 251 0.98 -18.92 18.96
N GLN A 252 1.41 -18.11 17.98
CA GLN A 252 0.53 -17.21 17.23
C GLN A 252 -0.55 -17.96 16.46
N PHE A 253 -0.22 -19.08 15.82
CA PHE A 253 -1.19 -19.90 15.10
C PHE A 253 -2.25 -20.47 16.05
N LYS A 254 -1.83 -21.06 17.18
CA LYS A 254 -2.76 -21.58 18.20
C LYS A 254 -3.68 -20.49 18.73
N TYR A 255 -3.13 -19.31 19.03
CA TYR A 255 -3.91 -18.16 19.49
C TYR A 255 -4.94 -17.71 18.45
N LYS A 256 -4.52 -17.49 17.19
CA LYS A 256 -5.42 -17.07 16.11
C LYS A 256 -6.53 -18.08 15.87
N ARG A 257 -6.21 -19.38 15.90
CA ARG A 257 -7.20 -20.46 15.77
C ARG A 257 -8.22 -20.43 16.90
N ARG A 258 -7.76 -20.35 18.16
CA ARG A 258 -8.63 -20.25 19.34
C ARG A 258 -9.53 -19.02 19.27
N LYS A 259 -8.96 -17.84 18.97
CA LYS A 259 -9.74 -16.60 18.82
C LYS A 259 -10.72 -16.66 17.65
N GLY A 260 -10.37 -17.34 16.57
CA GLY A 260 -11.29 -17.59 15.45
C GLY A 260 -12.51 -18.40 15.88
N ILE A 261 -12.31 -19.47 16.65
CA ILE A 261 -13.40 -20.28 17.22
C ILE A 261 -14.25 -19.44 18.18
N GLU A 262 -13.63 -18.74 19.13
CA GLU A 262 -14.31 -17.85 20.07
C GLU A 262 -15.15 -16.78 19.35
N LEU A 263 -14.65 -16.22 18.25
CA LEU A 263 -15.38 -15.25 17.43
C LEU A 263 -16.54 -15.88 16.67
N CYS A 264 -16.39 -17.10 16.15
CA CYS A 264 -17.50 -17.83 15.52
C CYS A 264 -18.62 -18.10 16.54
N ASP A 265 -18.25 -18.57 17.74
CA ASP A 265 -19.21 -18.84 18.82
C ASP A 265 -19.92 -17.56 19.27
N LEU A 266 -19.18 -16.45 19.40
CA LEU A 266 -19.75 -15.12 19.71
C LEU A 266 -20.67 -14.61 18.59
N ALA A 267 -20.35 -14.87 17.32
CA ALA A 267 -21.19 -14.46 16.21
C ALA A 267 -22.56 -15.16 16.24
N SER A 268 -22.58 -16.44 16.64
CA SER A 268 -23.81 -17.23 16.77
C SER A 268 -24.61 -16.91 18.03
N THR A 269 -23.94 -16.68 19.16
CA THR A 269 -24.60 -16.49 20.47
C THR A 269 -24.90 -15.03 20.79
N GLU A 270 -23.98 -14.11 20.50
CA GLU A 270 -24.04 -12.71 20.93
C GLU A 270 -23.50 -11.73 19.86
N PRO A 271 -24.26 -11.46 18.78
CA PRO A 271 -23.77 -10.68 17.63
C PRO A 271 -23.24 -9.27 17.98
N ARG A 272 -23.82 -8.60 18.99
CA ARG A 272 -23.36 -7.27 19.42
C ARG A 272 -21.97 -7.32 20.06
N LYS A 273 -21.67 -8.34 20.87
CA LYS A 273 -20.33 -8.54 21.47
C LYS A 273 -19.32 -8.92 20.41
N PHE A 274 -19.71 -9.75 19.43
CA PHE A 274 -18.88 -10.06 18.27
C PHE A 274 -18.43 -8.79 17.54
N TRP A 275 -19.35 -7.90 17.15
CA TRP A 275 -18.98 -6.65 16.47
C TRP A 275 -18.10 -5.74 17.32
N SER A 276 -18.30 -5.75 18.64
CA SER A 276 -17.48 -4.97 19.58
C SER A 276 -16.07 -5.53 19.74
N SER A 277 -15.88 -6.85 19.61
CA SER A 277 -14.56 -7.50 19.74
C SER A 277 -13.72 -7.41 18.46
N ILE A 278 -14.36 -7.37 17.27
CA ILE A 278 -13.65 -7.20 15.99
C ILE A 278 -13.39 -5.74 15.63
N LYS A 279 -14.22 -4.81 16.12
CA LYS A 279 -13.94 -3.38 15.97
C LYS A 279 -12.67 -3.08 16.74
N ARG A 280 -11.57 -2.88 15.99
CA ARG A 280 -10.32 -2.35 16.52
C ARG A 280 -10.71 -1.13 17.34
N LYS A 281 -10.45 -1.13 18.64
CA LYS A 281 -10.55 0.09 19.45
C LYS A 281 -9.59 1.07 18.79
N VAL A 282 -10.11 1.90 17.91
CA VAL A 282 -9.36 3.02 17.38
C VAL A 282 -9.08 3.81 18.64
N ASN A 283 -7.81 3.89 19.03
CA ASN A 283 -7.40 4.74 20.13
C ASN A 283 -7.62 6.17 19.61
N ASN A 284 -8.88 6.63 19.61
CA ASN A 284 -9.32 7.96 19.21
C ASN A 284 -8.81 9.05 20.18
N LYS A 285 -7.89 8.70 21.09
CA LYS A 285 -7.10 9.70 21.79
C LYS A 285 -6.04 10.18 20.81
N CYS A 286 -6.43 11.11 19.92
CA CYS A 286 -5.48 12.13 19.51
C CYS A 286 -4.89 12.67 20.82
N LYS A 287 -3.60 12.45 21.05
CA LYS A 287 -2.94 12.91 22.30
C LYS A 287 -2.88 14.42 22.39
N ILE A 288 -3.08 15.08 21.26
CA ILE A 288 -3.07 16.53 21.10
C ILE A 288 -4.52 16.95 21.26
N ASP A 289 -4.81 17.67 22.34
CA ASP A 289 -6.10 18.35 22.46
C ASP A 289 -6.25 19.40 21.36
N ASN A 290 -7.49 19.77 21.05
CA ASN A 290 -7.77 20.73 19.98
C ASN A 290 -7.08 22.08 20.24
N GLU A 291 -6.85 22.46 21.50
CA GLU A 291 -6.24 23.73 21.85
C GLU A 291 -4.75 23.77 21.49
N THR A 292 -4.03 22.68 21.75
CA THR A 292 -2.64 22.49 21.38
C THR A 292 -2.50 22.46 19.86
N MET A 293 -3.44 21.82 19.17
CA MET A 293 -3.45 21.80 17.70
C MET A 293 -3.71 23.20 17.13
N MET A 294 -4.63 23.96 17.70
CA MET A 294 -4.91 25.35 17.29
C MET A 294 -3.71 26.27 17.53
N LYS A 295 -3.08 26.19 18.71
CA LYS A 295 -1.87 26.97 19.03
C LYS A 295 -0.71 26.65 18.08
N HIS A 296 -0.59 25.40 17.64
CA HIS A 296 0.41 25.02 16.64
C HIS A 296 0.13 25.68 15.29
N PHE A 297 -1.12 25.71 14.83
CA PHE A 297 -1.48 26.41 13.60
C PHE A 297 -1.32 27.92 13.71
N GLU A 298 -1.71 28.54 14.83
CA GLU A 298 -1.46 29.95 15.11
C GLU A 298 0.04 30.28 15.09
N SER A 299 0.86 29.41 15.69
CA SER A 299 2.32 29.58 15.68
C SER A 299 2.95 29.42 14.29
N ILE A 300 2.39 28.57 13.43
CA ILE A 300 2.89 28.39 12.04
C ILE A 300 2.47 29.57 11.17
N LEU A 301 1.25 30.05 11.34
CA LEU A 301 0.67 31.12 10.52
C LEU A 301 1.16 32.51 10.95
N GLY A 302 1.71 32.63 12.16
CA GLY A 302 2.13 33.90 12.75
C GLY A 302 0.95 34.84 13.05
N ASP A 303 1.23 35.98 13.70
CA ASP A 303 0.25 37.06 13.89
C ASP A 303 -0.16 37.74 12.56
N SER A 304 0.46 37.34 11.44
CA SER A 304 0.21 37.84 10.08
C SER A 304 -1.04 37.24 9.43
N SER A 305 -2.09 36.91 10.20
CA SER A 305 -3.35 36.42 9.63
C SER A 305 -4.12 37.49 8.83
N GLN A 306 -3.68 38.74 8.87
CA GLN A 306 -4.29 39.84 8.10
C GLN A 306 -3.73 39.95 6.67
N ASP A 307 -2.49 39.49 6.45
CA ASP A 307 -1.84 39.48 5.14
C ASP A 307 -1.97 38.11 4.49
N VAL A 308 -3.19 37.62 4.35
CA VAL A 308 -3.48 36.71 3.24
C VAL A 308 -3.17 37.53 1.99
N CYS A 309 -1.97 37.29 1.44
CA CYS A 309 -1.33 38.09 0.41
C CYS A 309 -2.38 38.59 -0.59
N GLU A 310 -2.44 39.90 -0.83
CA GLU A 310 -3.38 40.53 -1.77
C GLU A 310 -3.34 39.84 -3.15
N GLU A 311 -2.21 39.21 -3.48
CA GLU A 311 -2.02 38.36 -4.66
C GLU A 311 -2.92 37.10 -4.69
N VAL A 312 -3.18 36.46 -3.54
CA VAL A 312 -4.10 35.33 -3.43
C VAL A 312 -5.55 35.81 -3.55
N ARG A 313 -5.91 36.97 -2.96
CA ARG A 313 -7.22 37.60 -3.17
C ARG A 313 -7.44 37.97 -4.62
N ASN A 314 -6.46 38.61 -5.25
CA ASN A 314 -6.50 39.00 -6.65
C ASN A 314 -6.53 37.79 -7.60
N ARG A 315 -5.96 36.63 -7.24
CA ARG A 315 -6.11 35.39 -8.02
C ARG A 315 -7.49 34.75 -7.87
N ILE A 316 -8.14 34.89 -6.71
CA ILE A 316 -9.52 34.43 -6.51
C ILE A 316 -10.51 35.31 -7.30
N ASP A 317 -10.29 36.63 -7.31
CA ASP A 317 -11.18 37.58 -7.99
C ASP A 317 -10.99 37.62 -9.52
N ASN A 318 -9.81 37.22 -10.05
CA ASN A 318 -9.54 37.27 -11.50
C ASN A 318 -9.72 35.92 -12.25
N THR A 319 -10.10 34.83 -11.58
CA THR A 319 -10.47 33.59 -12.28
C THR A 319 -11.93 33.63 -12.71
N VAL A 320 -12.13 33.71 -14.03
CA VAL A 320 -13.37 33.57 -14.82
C VAL A 320 -14.40 32.62 -14.18
N PHE A 321 -15.26 33.17 -13.32
CA PHE A 321 -16.48 32.52 -12.83
C PHE A 321 -17.71 33.44 -12.97
N ASP A 322 -17.62 34.47 -13.81
CA ASP A 322 -18.70 35.44 -14.03
C ASP A 322 -19.97 34.81 -14.63
N ASP A 323 -19.90 33.59 -15.16
CA ASP A 323 -21.06 32.87 -15.71
C ASP A 323 -21.71 31.86 -14.73
N ILE A 324 -21.18 31.65 -13.53
CA ILE A 324 -21.87 30.83 -12.52
C ILE A 324 -22.67 31.74 -11.62
N ASN A 325 -23.96 31.89 -11.93
CA ASN A 325 -24.92 32.59 -11.09
C ASN A 325 -25.18 31.81 -9.78
N VAL A 326 -24.27 31.95 -8.81
CA VAL A 326 -24.32 31.31 -7.49
C VAL A 326 -25.56 31.72 -6.70
N THR A 327 -26.25 32.80 -7.08
CA THR A 327 -27.52 33.19 -6.44
C THR A 327 -28.69 32.26 -6.77
N GLN A 328 -28.54 31.38 -7.77
CA GLN A 328 -29.50 30.32 -8.08
C GLN A 328 -29.17 28.97 -7.43
N LEU A 329 -28.02 28.83 -6.77
CA LEU A 329 -27.63 27.60 -6.10
C LEU A 329 -27.98 27.70 -4.62
N ASP A 330 -29.06 27.00 -4.30
CA ASP A 330 -29.65 26.70 -3.00
C ASP A 330 -30.39 27.86 -2.32
N SER A 331 -31.72 27.82 -2.40
CA SER A 331 -32.56 28.59 -1.49
C SER A 331 -32.20 28.26 -0.04
N GLU A 332 -32.28 29.25 0.86
CA GLU A 332 -31.93 29.07 2.28
C GLU A 332 -32.69 27.86 2.91
N ASP A 333 -33.90 27.59 2.41
CA ASP A 333 -34.73 26.46 2.79
C ASP A 333 -34.17 25.10 2.36
N GLU A 334 -33.51 25.02 1.20
CA GLU A 334 -32.92 23.79 0.65
C GLU A 334 -31.65 23.37 1.41
N VAL A 335 -30.82 24.35 1.78
CA VAL A 335 -29.64 24.13 2.64
C VAL A 335 -30.09 23.65 4.03
N VAL A 336 -31.10 24.30 4.61
CA VAL A 336 -31.65 23.92 5.93
C VAL A 336 -32.32 22.54 5.88
N ALA A 337 -33.04 22.21 4.81
CA ALA A 337 -33.65 20.89 4.61
C ALA A 337 -32.58 19.79 4.45
N SER A 338 -31.48 20.09 3.75
CA SER A 338 -30.36 19.17 3.57
C SER A 338 -29.61 18.93 4.87
N ILE A 339 -29.35 19.98 5.66
CA ILE A 339 -28.74 19.87 7.01
C ILE A 339 -29.64 19.03 7.94
N LYS A 340 -30.98 19.20 7.87
CA LYS A 340 -31.93 18.39 8.63
C LYS A 340 -31.98 16.93 8.18
N LYS A 341 -31.70 16.64 6.90
CA LYS A 341 -31.62 15.27 6.34
C LYS A 341 -30.32 14.53 6.68
N MET A 342 -29.27 15.23 7.14
CA MET A 342 -28.02 14.58 7.53
C MET A 342 -28.17 13.79 8.84
N LYS A 343 -27.68 12.54 8.84
CA LYS A 343 -27.74 11.65 10.03
C LYS A 343 -26.89 12.22 11.16
N SER A 344 -27.49 12.40 12.35
CA SER A 344 -26.78 12.79 13.57
C SER A 344 -25.70 11.77 13.95
N GLY A 345 -24.58 12.24 14.53
CA GLY A 345 -23.49 11.39 15.02
C GLY A 345 -22.44 10.93 14.00
N LYS A 346 -22.36 11.55 12.82
CA LYS A 346 -21.29 11.26 11.83
C LYS A 346 -20.06 12.17 11.91
N SER A 347 -20.16 13.33 12.56
CA SER A 347 -19.02 14.23 12.78
C SER A 347 -18.52 14.14 14.22
N SER A 348 -17.19 14.12 14.38
CA SER A 348 -16.49 14.04 15.65
C SER A 348 -16.37 15.42 16.32
N GLY A 349 -17.50 16.04 16.65
CA GLY A 349 -17.56 17.35 17.32
C GLY A 349 -18.68 17.40 18.36
N ASN A 350 -18.43 18.07 19.48
CA ASN A 350 -19.33 18.12 20.63
C ASN A 350 -20.60 18.96 20.30
N GLU A 351 -21.78 18.33 20.24
CA GLU A 351 -23.04 18.90 19.71
C GLU A 351 -23.72 19.97 20.60
N ARG A 352 -22.99 20.63 21.52
CA ARG A 352 -23.58 21.55 22.52
C ARG A 352 -23.94 22.96 22.01
N PHE A 353 -23.74 23.27 20.73
CA PHE A 353 -23.94 24.61 20.17
C PHE A 353 -25.35 24.92 19.61
N LYS A 354 -26.30 23.98 19.65
CA LYS A 354 -27.61 24.14 19.00
C LYS A 354 -28.61 25.11 19.67
N SER A 355 -28.31 25.74 20.82
CA SER A 355 -29.29 26.60 21.53
C SER A 355 -28.92 28.09 21.62
N ILE A 356 -27.80 28.55 21.06
CA ILE A 356 -27.41 29.97 21.14
C ILE A 356 -27.58 30.65 19.76
N LYS A 357 -28.75 31.26 19.58
CA LYS A 357 -29.14 32.34 18.63
C LYS A 357 -28.61 32.24 17.19
N ASN A 358 -29.47 31.73 16.31
CA ASN A 358 -29.34 31.76 14.84
C ASN A 358 -29.13 33.18 14.25
N ASP A 359 -29.57 34.25 14.91
CA ASP A 359 -29.48 35.62 14.35
C ASP A 359 -28.06 36.19 14.26
N LYS A 360 -27.13 35.76 15.12
CA LYS A 360 -25.72 36.23 15.08
C LYS A 360 -24.90 35.51 14.01
N ILE A 361 -25.27 34.28 13.68
CA ILE A 361 -24.61 33.48 12.64
C ILE A 361 -25.05 33.96 11.26
N VAL A 362 -26.34 34.24 11.04
CA VAL A 362 -26.83 34.82 9.76
C VAL A 362 -26.23 36.21 9.50
N LYS A 363 -26.08 37.06 10.52
CA LYS A 363 -25.39 38.37 10.39
C LYS A 363 -23.87 38.26 10.17
N ARG A 364 -23.22 37.19 10.63
CA ARG A 364 -21.79 36.93 10.36
C ARG A 364 -21.57 36.28 9.00
N LEU A 365 -22.46 35.38 8.56
CA LEU A 365 -22.40 34.76 7.23
C LEU A 365 -22.60 35.79 6.10
N LYS A 366 -23.35 36.87 6.31
CA LYS A 366 -23.39 38.02 5.38
C LYS A 366 -22.08 38.81 5.28
N LYS A 367 -21.14 38.64 6.21
CA LYS A 367 -19.87 39.39 6.28
C LYS A 367 -18.64 38.53 5.94
N SER A 368 -18.80 37.24 5.73
CA SER A 368 -17.69 36.32 5.43
C SER A 368 -18.16 35.14 4.59
N SER A 369 -18.43 35.38 3.31
CA SER A 369 -18.61 34.32 2.32
C SER A 369 -17.23 33.86 1.83
N LEU A 370 -16.57 32.98 2.58
CA LEU A 370 -15.32 32.32 2.19
C LEU A 370 -15.66 30.96 1.57
N LYS A 371 -15.51 30.86 0.24
CA LYS A 371 -15.52 29.59 -0.50
C LYS A 371 -14.17 28.91 -0.31
N LEU A 372 -14.17 27.68 0.21
CA LEU A 372 -13.03 26.76 0.08
C LEU A 372 -13.16 26.02 -1.26
N SER A 373 -12.13 26.08 -2.10
CA SER A 373 -11.93 25.13 -3.19
C SER A 373 -10.49 24.63 -3.18
N ASP A 374 -10.37 23.31 -3.23
CA ASP A 374 -9.14 22.53 -3.14
C ASP A 374 -8.20 22.80 -4.33
N SER A 375 -6.96 23.19 -4.02
CA SER A 375 -5.86 23.31 -4.99
C SER A 375 -5.18 21.96 -5.26
N CYS A 376 -4.61 21.86 -6.45
CA CYS A 376 -3.94 20.70 -7.02
C CYS A 376 -2.97 19.95 -6.09
N ASP A 377 -3.34 18.72 -5.74
CA ASP A 377 -2.39 17.71 -5.26
C ASP A 377 -2.07 16.73 -6.39
N VAL A 378 -0.87 16.79 -6.96
CA VAL A 378 -0.23 15.61 -7.56
C VAL A 378 0.78 15.11 -6.54
N LEU A 379 0.33 14.20 -5.68
CA LEU A 379 1.21 13.49 -4.77
C LEU A 379 1.63 12.18 -5.45
N LEU A 380 2.86 12.17 -5.96
CA LEU A 380 3.49 10.97 -6.51
C LEU A 380 4.22 10.27 -5.36
N ILE A 381 3.65 9.18 -4.84
CA ILE A 381 4.30 8.38 -3.79
C ILE A 381 5.08 7.26 -4.47
N ILE A 382 6.41 7.39 -4.51
CA ILE A 382 7.33 6.30 -4.84
C ILE A 382 7.54 5.49 -3.55
N LEU A 383 6.92 4.31 -3.46
CA LEU A 383 7.10 3.41 -2.31
C LEU A 383 8.35 2.56 -2.52
N ASN A 384 9.52 3.11 -2.20
CA ASN A 384 10.73 2.31 -2.06
C ASN A 384 10.62 1.46 -0.79
N SER A 385 10.69 0.13 -0.94
CA SER A 385 10.74 -0.88 0.14
C SER A 385 9.41 -1.46 0.65
N ILE A 386 8.51 -1.87 -0.25
CA ILE A 386 7.39 -2.74 0.13
C ILE A 386 7.61 -4.16 -0.43
N PRO A 387 7.54 -5.23 0.39
CA PRO A 387 7.66 -6.60 -0.06
C PRO A 387 6.34 -7.06 -0.70
N PHE A 388 5.97 -6.47 -1.83
CA PHE A 388 4.88 -6.95 -2.67
C PHE A 388 5.35 -6.93 -4.12
N SER A 389 5.41 -8.14 -4.68
CA SER A 389 5.97 -8.46 -5.97
C SER A 389 4.92 -8.29 -7.07
N TYR A 390 4.80 -7.09 -7.63
CA TYR A 390 4.08 -6.78 -8.88
C TYR A 390 4.54 -5.41 -9.43
N CYS A 391 4.62 -5.28 -10.75
CA CYS A 391 4.36 -4.00 -11.44
C CYS A 391 2.83 -3.91 -11.55
N TYR A 392 2.19 -3.19 -10.64
CA TYR A 392 0.78 -2.84 -10.77
C TYR A 392 0.73 -1.41 -11.29
N VAL A 393 0.30 -1.24 -12.53
CA VAL A 393 -0.32 0.03 -12.95
C VAL A 393 -1.80 -0.19 -12.73
N ALA A 394 -2.28 0.16 -11.53
CA ALA A 394 -3.71 0.34 -11.32
C ALA A 394 -4.05 1.73 -11.88
N ILE A 395 -4.46 1.75 -13.14
CA ILE A 395 -5.19 2.88 -13.73
C ILE A 395 -6.62 2.79 -13.22
#